data_AF-A0A520D5I6-F1
#
_entry.id   AF-A0A520D5I6-F1
#
_cell.length_a   1.000
_cell.length_b   1.000
_cell.length_c   1.000
_cell.angle_alpha   90.00
_cell.angle_beta   90.00
_cell.angle_gamma   90.00
#
_symmetry.space_group_name_H-M   'P 1'
#
loop_
_entity.id
_entity.type
_entity.pdbx_description
1 polymer ?
#
loop_
_entity_poly.entity_id
_entity_poly.type
_entity_poly.pdbx_seq_one_letter_code
_entity_poly.pdbx_strand_id
1 'polypeptide(L)'
;NRTDPNQFYYRSDHYNFAKHGIPVIFYFNGVHKDYHQPGDEVSKIDFPMLAKRAQLVYYTAWELANGEKRPVVNKNEDGTLKTN
;
A
#
# COMPACT_ATOMS: atom_id res chain seq x y z
N ASN A 1 7.46 -7.23 8.53
CA ASN A 1 7.79 -8.19 9.61
C ASN A 1 6.53 -8.98 9.94
N ARG A 2 6.54 -10.33 9.87
CA ARG A 2 5.33 -11.14 10.12
C ARG A 2 4.95 -11.22 11.62
N THR A 3 5.81 -10.74 12.51
CA THR A 3 5.58 -10.74 13.97
C THR A 3 5.12 -9.39 14.52
N ASP A 4 4.84 -8.40 13.66
CA ASP A 4 4.31 -7.11 14.10
C ASP A 4 2.92 -7.31 14.75
N PRO A 5 2.69 -6.93 16.01
CA PRO A 5 1.42 -7.19 16.70
C PRO A 5 0.21 -6.52 16.02
N ASN A 6 0.41 -5.43 15.29
CA ASN A 6 -0.68 -4.73 14.61
C ASN A 6 -1.13 -5.42 13.33
N GLN A 7 -0.25 -6.21 12.70
CA GLN A 7 -0.52 -6.97 11.47
C GLN A 7 -1.16 -6.13 10.35
N PHE A 8 -0.85 -4.82 10.23
CA PHE A 8 -1.55 -3.90 9.31
C PHE A 8 -1.56 -4.36 7.85
N TYR A 9 -0.48 -4.99 7.38
CA TYR A 9 -0.41 -5.55 6.04
C TYR A 9 -1.54 -6.56 5.74
N TYR A 10 -1.98 -7.31 6.75
CA TYR A 10 -3.00 -8.35 6.62
C TYR A 10 -4.43 -7.84 6.82
N ARG A 11 -4.60 -6.56 7.19
CA ARG A 11 -5.87 -5.97 7.64
C ARG A 11 -6.55 -5.10 6.59
N SER A 12 -6.06 -5.12 5.35
CA SER A 12 -6.59 -4.30 4.24
C SER A 12 -6.78 -5.17 2.99
N ASP A 13 -7.65 -4.73 2.09
CA ASP A 13 -8.12 -5.52 0.94
C ASP A 13 -7.01 -6.03 0.02
N HIS A 14 -5.92 -5.27 -0.11
CA HIS A 14 -4.77 -5.64 -0.93
C HIS A 14 -4.19 -7.01 -0.56
N TYR A 15 -4.30 -7.43 0.72
CA TYR A 15 -3.77 -8.73 1.16
C TYR A 15 -4.41 -9.90 0.42
N ASN A 16 -5.71 -9.81 0.08
CA ASN A 16 -6.39 -10.88 -0.64
C ASN A 16 -5.85 -11.05 -2.07
N PHE A 17 -5.25 -10.02 -2.67
CA PHE A 17 -4.52 -10.14 -3.93
C PHE A 17 -3.11 -10.71 -3.70
N ALA A 18 -2.42 -10.19 -2.68
CA ALA A 18 -1.05 -10.58 -2.37
C ALA A 18 -0.91 -12.07 -2.04
N LYS A 19 -1.87 -12.65 -1.31
CA LYS A 19 -1.86 -14.09 -0.96
C LYS A 19 -2.02 -15.00 -2.19
N HIS A 20 -2.48 -14.47 -3.32
CA HIS A 20 -2.59 -15.16 -4.60
C HIS A 20 -1.44 -14.79 -5.57
N GLY A 21 -0.36 -14.20 -5.07
CA GLY A 21 0.83 -13.87 -5.87
C GLY A 21 0.67 -12.66 -6.79
N ILE A 22 -0.43 -11.91 -6.66
CA ILE A 22 -0.64 -10.68 -7.44
C ILE A 22 0.20 -9.56 -6.81
N PRO A 23 1.02 -8.81 -7.58
CA PRO A 23 1.79 -7.68 -7.07
C PRO A 23 0.87 -6.61 -6.48
N VAL A 24 1.25 -6.05 -5.34
CA VAL A 24 0.49 -5.00 -4.65
C VAL A 24 1.40 -3.90 -4.12
N ILE A 25 0.87 -2.68 -4.07
CA ILE A 25 1.44 -1.56 -3.31
C ILE A 25 0.40 -1.16 -2.27
N PHE A 26 0.80 -1.05 -1.01
CA PHE A 26 -0.05 -0.62 0.09
C PHE A 26 0.34 0.78 0.55
N TYR A 27 -0.38 1.80 0.08
CA TYR A 27 -0.19 3.19 0.51
C TYR A 27 -0.87 3.41 1.86
N PHE A 28 -0.07 3.39 2.93
CA PHE A 28 -0.56 3.54 4.31
C PHE A 28 0.39 4.41 5.13
N ASN A 29 -0.16 5.37 5.86
CA ASN A 29 0.60 6.31 6.69
C ASN A 29 0.48 6.03 8.20
N GLY A 30 -0.02 4.85 8.59
CA GLY A 30 -0.23 4.50 9.99
C GLY A 30 -1.64 4.85 10.48
N VAL A 31 -1.89 4.52 11.76
CA VAL A 31 -3.10 4.95 12.48
C VAL A 31 -2.89 6.34 13.08
N HIS A 32 -3.99 7.04 13.39
CA HIS A 32 -4.00 8.34 14.06
C HIS A 32 -4.88 8.28 15.32
N LYS A 33 -4.78 9.31 16.17
CA LYS A 33 -5.49 9.40 17.47
C LYS A 33 -7.01 9.23 17.37
N ASP A 34 -7.57 9.56 16.21
CA ASP A 34 -9.01 9.54 15.93
C ASP A 34 -9.43 8.31 15.09
N TYR A 35 -8.52 7.37 14.81
CA TYR A 35 -8.83 6.19 13.99
C TYR A 35 -9.93 5.33 14.64
N HIS A 36 -10.98 5.00 13.89
CA HIS A 36 -12.19 4.34 14.38
C HIS A 36 -12.92 5.10 15.51
N GLN A 37 -12.72 6.41 15.61
CA GLN A 37 -13.41 7.28 16.57
C GLN A 37 -14.26 8.33 15.84
N PRO A 38 -15.27 8.92 16.50
CA PRO A 38 -16.10 9.97 15.90
C PRO A 38 -15.32 11.20 15.40
N GLY A 39 -14.12 11.44 15.94
CA GLY A 39 -13.27 12.56 15.56
C GLY A 39 -12.51 12.39 14.24
N ASP A 40 -12.72 11.30 13.48
CA ASP A 40 -12.15 11.13 12.15
C ASP A 40 -12.90 12.02 11.14
N GLU A 41 -12.54 13.30 11.11
CA GLU A 41 -13.28 14.36 10.44
C GLU A 41 -12.47 15.04 9.34
N VAL A 42 -13.17 15.54 8.32
CA VAL A 42 -12.62 16.29 7.19
C VAL A 42 -11.78 17.50 7.63
N SER A 43 -12.20 18.16 8.71
CA SER A 43 -11.53 19.34 9.29
C SER A 43 -10.07 19.07 9.70
N LYS A 44 -9.69 17.80 9.90
CA LYS A 44 -8.35 17.37 10.32
C LYS A 44 -7.47 16.88 9.18
N ILE A 45 -7.96 16.90 7.94
CA ILE A 45 -7.21 16.46 6.77
C ILE A 45 -6.16 17.50 6.39
N ASP A 46 -4.89 17.08 6.30
CA ASP A 46 -3.84 17.84 5.61
C ASP A 46 -4.02 17.67 4.09
N PHE A 47 -4.83 18.55 3.49
CA PHE A 47 -5.14 18.53 2.06
C PHE A 47 -3.90 18.71 1.16
N PRO A 48 -2.95 19.62 1.44
CA PRO A 48 -1.71 19.69 0.68
C PRO A 48 -0.94 18.37 0.63
N MET A 49 -0.83 17.66 1.76
CA MET A 49 -0.19 16.34 1.79
C MET A 49 -1.02 15.28 1.08
N LEU A 50 -2.35 15.28 1.25
CA LEU A 50 -3.25 14.36 0.57
C LEU A 50 -3.14 14.49 -0.96
N ALA A 51 -3.09 15.72 -1.48
CA ALA A 51 -2.92 15.98 -2.91
C ALA A 51 -1.62 15.39 -3.46
N LYS A 52 -0.50 15.55 -2.74
CA LYS A 52 0.79 14.94 -3.11
C LYS A 52 0.71 13.41 -3.15
N ARG A 53 0.03 12.80 -2.19
CA ARG A 53 -0.18 11.34 -2.15
C ARG A 53 -1.06 10.89 -3.31
N ALA A 54 -2.15 11.59 -3.60
CA ALA A 54 -3.02 11.28 -4.73
C ALA A 54 -2.26 11.34 -6.07
N GLN A 55 -1.44 12.38 -6.27
CA GLN A 55 -0.57 12.50 -7.44
C GLN A 55 0.43 11.33 -7.54
N LEU A 56 1.08 10.95 -6.43
CA LEU A 56 1.98 9.79 -6.40
C LEU A 56 1.28 8.51 -6.84
N VAL A 57 0.09 8.21 -6.29
CA VAL A 57 -0.68 7.02 -6.65
C VAL A 57 -1.09 7.08 -8.13
N TYR A 58 -1.54 8.25 -8.61
CA TYR A 58 -1.90 8.45 -10.01
C TYR A 58 -0.73 8.18 -10.96
N TYR A 59 0.43 8.82 -10.74
CA TYR A 59 1.59 8.61 -11.60
C TYR A 59 2.10 7.18 -11.54
N THR A 60 2.05 6.55 -10.37
CA THR A 60 2.40 5.12 -10.26
C THR A 60 1.46 4.26 -11.11
N ALA A 61 0.14 4.46 -11.00
CA ALA A 61 -0.83 3.74 -11.82
C ALA A 61 -0.66 4.02 -13.33
N TRP A 62 -0.38 5.27 -13.70
CA TRP A 62 -0.12 5.68 -15.08
C TRP A 62 1.07 4.94 -15.69
N GLU A 63 2.20 4.91 -14.98
CA GLU A 63 3.40 4.18 -15.42
C GLU A 63 3.12 2.68 -15.57
N LEU A 64 2.42 2.08 -14.60
CA LEU A 64 2.10 0.64 -14.65
C LEU A 64 1.12 0.27 -15.77
N ALA A 65 0.18 1.16 -16.09
CA ALA A 65 -0.82 0.94 -17.14
C ALA A 65 -0.23 1.11 -18.55
N ASN A 66 0.75 2.01 -18.72
CA ASN A 66 1.34 2.34 -20.01
C ASN A 66 2.71 1.68 -20.26
N GLY A 67 3.30 1.02 -19.25
CA GLY A 67 4.56 0.31 -19.39
C GLY A 67 4.46 -0.90 -20.31
N GLU A 68 5.48 -1.12 -21.14
CA GLU A 68 5.53 -2.28 -22.06
C GLU A 68 5.55 -3.63 -21.35
N LYS A 69 6.05 -3.65 -20.11
CA LYS A 69 6.24 -4.86 -19.32
C LYS A 69 5.40 -4.80 -18.06
N ARG A 70 4.79 -5.93 -17.73
CA ARG A 70 4.09 -6.10 -16.45
C ARG A 70 5.09 -6.03 -15.28
N PRO A 71 4.68 -5.51 -14.12
CA PRO A 71 5.51 -5.50 -12.92
C PRO A 71 5.86 -6.93 -12.51
N VAL A 72 7.14 -7.16 -12.19
CA VAL A 72 7.62 -8.46 -11.73
C VAL A 72 7.86 -8.41 -10.22
N VAL A 73 7.26 -9.34 -9.49
CA VAL A 73 7.57 -9.51 -8.07
C VAL A 73 8.95 -10.12 -7.94
N ASN A 74 9.92 -9.37 -7.42
CA ASN A 74 11.27 -9.89 -7.21
C ASN A 74 11.39 -10.64 -5.86
N LYS A 75 10.71 -11.79 -5.74
CA LYS A 75 10.79 -12.68 -4.57
C LYS A 75 10.89 -14.16 -4.96
N ASN A 76 11.58 -14.95 -4.15
CA ASN A 76 11.59 -16.41 -4.17
C ASN A 76 10.26 -16.97 -3.65
N GLU A 77 9.99 -18.26 -3.89
CA GLU A 77 8.75 -18.94 -3.45
C GLU A 77 8.57 -18.93 -1.92
N ASP A 78 9.68 -18.84 -1.17
CA ASP A 78 9.70 -18.70 0.29
C ASP A 78 9.49 -17.26 0.79
N GLY A 79 9.36 -16.29 -0.12
CA GLY A 79 9.16 -14.87 0.17
C GLY A 79 10.43 -14.06 0.42
N THR A 80 11.62 -14.66 0.29
CA THR A 80 12.91 -13.94 0.30
C THR A 80 13.10 -13.14 -1.00
N LEU A 81 13.94 -12.11 -1.02
CA LEU A 81 14.25 -11.37 -2.26
C LEU A 81 15.06 -12.27 -3.20
N LYS A 82 14.79 -12.26 -4.51
CA LYS A 82 15.73 -12.91 -5.43
C LYS A 82 16.98 -12.04 -5.51
N THR A 83 18.09 -12.56 -5.00
CA THR A 83 19.42 -12.00 -5.26
C THR A 83 19.86 -12.45 -6.65
N ASN A 84 20.50 -11.57 -7.41
CA ASN A 84 21.22 -11.95 -8.63
C ASN A 84 22.34 -12.93 -8.33
#